data_AF-A0ABD3W2D4-F1
#
_entry.id   AF-A0ABD3W2D4-F1
#
_cell.length_a   1.000
_cell.length_b   1.000
_cell.length_c   1.000
_cell.angle_alpha   90.00
_cell.angle_beta   90.00
_cell.angle_gamma   90.00
#
_symmetry.space_group_name_H-M   'P 1'
#
loop_
_entity.id
_entity.type
_entity.pdbx_description
1 polymer ?
#
loop_
_entity_poly.entity_id
_entity_poly.type
_entity_poly.pdbx_seq_one_letter_code
_entity_poly.pdbx_strand_id
1 'polypeptide(L)' 'IICERPLNISNNSEEIVTPGTAGNNTYNTTITVKCKEGYNYSLHKIEPLRCASDGLWRGNLGTCN' A
#
# COMPACT_ATOMS: atom_id res chain seq x y z
N ILE A 1 -15.13 9.25 -1.82
CA ILE A 1 -14.71 7.88 -1.43
C ILE A 1 -13.36 8.00 -0.77
N ILE A 2 -13.27 7.56 0.48
CA ILE A 2 -12.04 7.61 1.28
C ILE A 2 -11.75 6.17 1.69
N CYS A 3 -10.55 5.68 1.40
CA CYS A 3 -10.07 4.42 1.92
C CYS A 3 -9.48 4.63 3.32
N GLU A 4 -9.86 3.78 4.26
CA GLU A 4 -9.25 3.77 5.59
C GLU A 4 -7.80 3.31 5.55
N ARG A 5 -7.05 3.40 6.67
CA ARG A 5 -5.65 2.96 6.69
C ARG A 5 -5.57 1.45 6.41
N PRO A 6 -4.77 0.98 5.43
CA PRO A 6 -4.66 -0.44 5.14
C PRO A 6 -4.02 -1.21 6.31
N LEU A 7 -4.62 -2.34 6.71
CA LEU A 7 -4.11 -3.20 7.79
C LEU A 7 -3.12 -4.27 7.32
N ASN A 8 -2.93 -4.42 6.01
CA ASN A 8 -2.07 -5.46 5.39
C ASN A 8 -0.63 -4.99 5.11
N ILE A 9 -0.14 -3.99 5.85
CA ILE A 9 1.24 -3.51 5.74
C ILE A 9 2.09 -4.25 6.78
N SER A 10 3.15 -4.92 6.34
CA SER A 10 4.08 -5.61 7.25
C SER A 10 4.90 -4.58 8.05
N ASN A 11 5.18 -4.83 9.32
CA ASN A 11 5.93 -3.90 10.19
C ASN A 11 7.40 -3.68 9.75
N ASN A 12 7.94 -4.64 9.00
CA ASN A 12 9.25 -4.59 8.35
C ASN A 12 9.21 -3.92 6.97
N SER A 13 8.10 -3.27 6.63
CA SER A 13 7.96 -2.45 5.43
C SER A 13 7.76 -0.97 5.77
N GLU A 14 8.17 -0.10 4.86
CA GLU A 14 8.05 1.34 4.87
C GLU A 14 6.96 1.72 3.86
N GLU A 15 5.92 2.39 4.34
CA GLU A 15 4.80 2.82 3.51
C GLU A 15 5.11 4.12 2.76
N ILE A 16 4.97 4.08 1.43
CA ILE A 16 5.12 5.22 0.52
C ILE A 16 3.74 5.55 -0.02
N VAL A 17 3.08 6.52 0.61
CA VAL A 17 1.73 6.96 0.25
C VAL A 17 1.81 8.03 -0.84
N THR A 18 1.23 7.74 -2.01
CA THR A 18 1.05 8.70 -3.09
C THR A 18 -0.39 9.21 -3.06
N PRO A 19 -0.65 10.42 -2.55
CA PRO A 19 -2.01 10.96 -2.49
C PRO A 19 -2.60 11.10 -3.89
N GLY A 20 -3.87 10.70 -4.04
CA GLY A 20 -4.65 10.97 -5.24
C GLY A 20 -5.02 12.45 -5.37
N THR A 21 -5.92 12.74 -6.30
CA THR A 21 -6.34 14.09 -6.73
C THR A 21 -6.96 14.97 -5.62
N ALA A 22 -7.13 14.48 -4.38
CA ALA A 22 -7.83 15.19 -3.31
C ALA A 22 -7.21 15.08 -1.89
N GLY A 23 -5.93 14.74 -1.75
CA GLY A 23 -5.16 15.05 -0.51
C GLY A 23 -5.44 14.21 0.76
N ASN A 24 -6.42 13.30 0.77
CA ASN A 24 -6.64 12.33 1.86
C ASN A 24 -7.01 11.00 1.23
N ASN A 25 -6.27 9.89 1.45
CA ASN A 25 -6.55 8.50 1.03
C ASN A 25 -7.83 8.30 0.17
N THR A 26 -7.90 8.94 -0.98
CA THR A 26 -9.15 9.12 -1.74
C THR A 26 -9.10 8.16 -2.91
N TYR A 27 -10.21 8.05 -3.62
CA TYR A 27 -10.22 7.32 -4.89
C TYR A 27 -8.96 7.66 -5.71
N ASN A 28 -8.27 6.62 -6.19
CA ASN A 28 -7.01 6.71 -6.92
C ASN A 28 -5.74 7.04 -6.10
N THR A 29 -5.82 7.14 -4.77
CA THR A 29 -4.61 7.10 -3.92
C THR A 29 -3.92 5.75 -4.10
N THR A 30 -2.59 5.78 -4.14
CA THR A 30 -1.77 4.58 -4.29
C THR A 30 -0.79 4.47 -3.13
N ILE A 31 -0.67 3.31 -2.52
CA ILE A 31 0.28 3.01 -1.45
C ILE A 31 1.24 1.96 -1.97
N THR A 32 2.52 2.28 -1.97
CA THR A 32 3.59 1.33 -2.29
C THR A 32 4.35 1.02 -1.02
N VAL A 33 4.78 -0.23 -0.81
CA VAL A 33 5.65 -0.55 0.33
C VAL A 33 7.05 -0.90 -0.13
N LYS A 34 8.02 -0.44 0.66
CA LYS A 34 9.42 -0.83 0.55
C LYS A 34 9.84 -1.66 1.74
N CYS A 35 10.55 -2.76 1.56
CA CYS A 35 11.12 -3.45 2.72
C CYS A 35 12.19 -2.58 3.38
N LYS A 36 12.19 -2.55 4.71
CA LYS A 36 13.22 -1.88 5.51
C LYS A 36 14.59 -2.47 5.18
N GLU A 37 15.65 -1.70 5.43
CA GLU A 37 17.01 -2.18 5.25
C GLU A 37 17.25 -3.47 6.06
N GLY A 38 17.81 -4.50 5.39
CA GLY A 38 18.01 -5.83 5.95
C GLY A 38 16.87 -6.83 5.69
N TYR A 39 15.72 -6.38 5.20
CA TYR A 39 14.56 -7.23 4.88
C TYR A 39 14.37 -7.35 3.36
N ASN A 40 13.95 -8.53 2.91
CA ASN A 40 13.70 -8.79 1.49
C ASN A 40 12.24 -9.16 1.26
N TYR A 41 11.72 -8.81 0.10
CA TYR A 41 10.37 -9.22 -0.28
C TYR A 41 10.30 -10.74 -0.38
N SER A 42 9.42 -11.33 0.41
CA SER A 42 9.13 -12.77 0.42
C SER A 42 8.31 -13.20 -0.79
N LEU A 43 7.61 -12.27 -1.44
CA LEU A 43 6.71 -12.54 -2.57
C LEU A 43 7.27 -11.91 -3.86
N HIS A 44 7.28 -12.69 -4.95
CA HIS A 44 7.71 -12.24 -6.27
C HIS A 44 6.75 -11.24 -6.95
N LYS A 45 5.54 -11.02 -6.40
CA LYS A 45 4.55 -10.06 -6.92
C LYS A 45 4.19 -9.03 -5.86
N ILE A 46 4.93 -7.92 -5.88
CA ILE A 46 4.65 -6.74 -5.10
C ILE A 46 3.83 -5.82 -6.01
N GLU A 47 2.59 -5.56 -5.64
CA GLU A 47 1.69 -4.66 -6.36
C GLU A 47 1.25 -3.54 -5.42
N PRO A 48 1.32 -2.27 -5.86
CA PRO A 48 0.93 -1.16 -5.03
C PRO A 48 -0.58 -1.23 -4.74
N LEU A 49 -0.98 -0.90 -3.51
CA LEU A 49 -2.39 -0.82 -3.16
C LEU A 49 -2.99 0.44 -3.78
N ARG A 50 -4.03 0.27 -4.58
CA ARG A 50 -4.82 1.37 -5.13
C ARG A 50 -6.16 1.45 -4.42
N CYS A 51 -6.54 2.65 -3.98
CA CYS A 51 -7.86 2.90 -3.42
C CYS A 51 -8.91 2.84 -4.53
N ALA A 52 -9.78 1.82 -4.46
CA ALA A 52 -10.88 1.62 -5.40
C ALA A 52 -12.10 2.49 -5.07
N SER A 53 -13.03 2.57 -6.02
CA SER A 53 -14.28 3.34 -5.86
C SER A 53 -15.15 2.84 -4.71
N ASP A 54 -14.96 1.59 -4.27
CA ASP A 54 -15.68 0.98 -3.15
C ASP A 54 -15.09 1.35 -1.77
N GLY A 55 -14.03 2.18 -1.70
CA GLY A 55 -13.35 2.51 -0.44
C GLY A 55 -12.43 1.38 0.07
N LEU A 56 -12.17 0.37 -0.76
CA LEU A 56 -11.28 -0.75 -0.46
C LEU A 56 -9.96 -0.61 -1.21
N TRP A 57 -8.87 -1.01 -0.55
CA TRP A 57 -7.56 -1.12 -1.17
C TRP A 57 -7.47 -2.38 -2.03
N ARG A 58 -7.02 -2.22 -3.28
CA ARG A 58 -6.80 -3.30 -4.24
C ARG A 58 -5.32 -3.39 -4.57
N GLY A 59 -4.74 -4.57 -4.43
CA GLY A 59 -3.32 -4.84 -4.71
C GLY A 59 -2.76 -5.84 -3.70
N ASN A 60 -1.45 -6.11 -3.79
CA ASN A 60 -0.76 -7.05 -2.92
C ASN A 60 0.59 -6.47 -2.49
N LEU A 61 0.64 -5.92 -1.29
CA LEU A 61 1.89 -5.51 -0.68
C LEU A 61 2.63 -6.77 -0.28
N GLY A 62 3.69 -7.12 -1.03
CA GLY A 62 4.50 -8.28 -0.70
C GLY A 62 4.93 -8.26 0.76
N THR A 63 4.92 -9.41 1.42
CA THR A 63 5.45 -9.55 2.79
C THR A 63 6.96 -9.38 2.75
N CYS A 64 7.56 -8.70 3.72
CA CYS A 64 9.02 -8.73 3.89
C CYS A 64 9.37 -9.81 4.93
N ASN A 65 10.46 -10.55 4.70
CA ASN A 65 11.09 -11.44 5.70
C ASN A 65 12.46 -10.91 6.07
#